data_AF-A0AA34TQH0-F1
#
_entry.id   AF-A0AA34TQH0-F1
#
_cell.length_a   1.000
_cell.length_b   1.000
_cell.length_c   1.000
_cell.angle_alpha   90.00
_cell.angle_beta   90.00
_cell.angle_gamma   90.00
#
_symmetry.space_group_name_H-M   'P 1'
#
loop_
_entity.id
_entity.type
_entity.pdbx_description
1 polymer ?
#
loop_
_entity_poly.entity_id
_entity_poly.type
_entity_poly.pdbx_seq_one_letter_code
_entity_poly.pdbx_strand_id
1 'polypeptide(L)'
;MNTEIEVCIDNLESLYNALSGGANRIELCSSLALGGLTPSFGMMKQAAKISSVPVYAMIRPRQGDFIFDYDDILCMLEDIEACARAGLNGVVLGVLTPDGEIDMSAMQILSSKAHQLKLAITFHRAIDQLQDYRVALEQIIELGCERVLTSGLASNAGQGKDILKDMVSLSQGRLDIMAGAGVTADNGLEILKHAKVQALHLSAKSTRPSLMTQASQAQMGHEDVNDYLIPVTSSQKIKELRTALDK
;
A
#
# COMPACT_ATOMS: atom_id res chain seq x y z
N MET A 1 -10.13 -19.32 -8.56
CA MET A 1 -10.64 -18.04 -8.02
C MET A 1 -9.68 -16.97 -8.50
N ASN A 2 -10.15 -15.81 -9.00
CA ASN A 2 -9.23 -14.78 -9.47
C ASN A 2 -8.82 -13.87 -8.31
N THR A 3 -7.86 -14.31 -7.49
CA THR A 3 -7.32 -13.54 -6.37
C THR A 3 -6.67 -12.26 -6.88
N GLU A 4 -6.99 -11.13 -6.27
CA GLU A 4 -6.36 -9.87 -6.64
C GLU A 4 -4.95 -9.78 -6.02
N ILE A 5 -3.98 -9.40 -6.83
CA ILE A 5 -2.61 -9.10 -6.37
C ILE A 5 -2.35 -7.61 -6.58
N GLU A 6 -2.22 -6.88 -5.48
CA GLU A 6 -1.70 -5.50 -5.49
C GLU A 6 -0.19 -5.51 -5.25
N VAL A 7 0.54 -4.74 -6.05
CA VAL A 7 1.99 -4.58 -5.88
C VAL A 7 2.34 -3.14 -5.53
N CYS A 8 3.03 -2.94 -4.41
CA CYS A 8 3.58 -1.63 -4.07
C CYS A 8 4.90 -1.37 -4.81
N ILE A 9 5.03 -0.20 -5.42
CA ILE A 9 6.21 0.21 -6.18
C ILE A 9 6.64 1.65 -5.85
N ASP A 10 7.92 1.97 -6.05
CA ASP A 10 8.46 3.34 -5.89
C ASP A 10 9.22 3.87 -7.11
N ASN A 11 9.17 3.16 -8.24
CA ASN A 11 9.75 3.61 -9.50
C ASN A 11 9.01 3.03 -10.71
N LEU A 12 9.10 3.70 -11.87
CA LEU A 12 8.39 3.28 -13.08
C LEU A 12 8.95 2.00 -13.70
N GLU A 13 10.23 1.67 -13.48
CA GLU A 13 10.77 0.38 -13.88
C GLU A 13 10.03 -0.77 -13.17
N SER A 14 9.77 -0.59 -11.88
CA SER A 14 8.97 -1.51 -11.07
C SER A 14 7.52 -1.59 -11.52
N LEU A 15 6.94 -0.53 -12.09
CA LEU A 15 5.61 -0.59 -12.72
C LEU A 15 5.59 -1.62 -13.86
N TYR A 16 6.52 -1.54 -14.80
CA TYR A 16 6.61 -2.53 -15.89
C TYR A 16 6.86 -3.94 -15.38
N ASN A 17 7.69 -4.10 -14.35
CA ASN A 17 7.95 -5.40 -13.72
C ASN A 17 6.70 -5.95 -13.03
N ALA A 18 5.92 -5.11 -12.35
CA ALA A 18 4.69 -5.51 -11.69
C ALA A 18 3.63 -5.96 -12.71
N LEU A 19 3.43 -5.17 -13.79
CA LEU A 19 2.50 -5.51 -14.87
C LEU A 19 2.89 -6.82 -15.57
N SER A 20 4.15 -6.98 -15.95
CA SER A 20 4.64 -8.21 -16.57
C SER A 20 4.65 -9.42 -15.63
N GLY A 21 4.64 -9.18 -14.31
CA GLY A 21 4.47 -10.18 -13.26
C GLY A 21 3.03 -10.65 -13.10
N GLY A 22 2.06 -9.89 -13.63
CA GLY A 22 0.64 -10.18 -13.51
C GLY A 22 -0.03 -9.53 -12.30
N ALA A 23 0.45 -8.36 -11.87
CA ALA A 23 -0.27 -7.54 -10.89
C ALA A 23 -1.66 -7.13 -11.41
N ASN A 24 -2.66 -7.12 -10.53
CA ASN A 24 -4.02 -6.63 -10.84
C ASN A 24 -4.23 -5.18 -10.43
N ARG A 25 -3.39 -4.66 -9.54
CA ARG A 25 -3.46 -3.30 -9.02
C ARG A 25 -2.07 -2.84 -8.60
N ILE A 26 -1.84 -1.53 -8.65
CA ILE A 26 -0.59 -0.92 -8.22
C ILE A 26 -0.85 0.04 -7.07
N GLU A 27 -0.11 -0.12 -5.99
CA GLU A 27 0.08 0.94 -5.00
C GLU A 27 1.36 1.71 -5.33
N LEU A 28 1.21 2.99 -5.65
CA LEU A 28 2.29 3.89 -6.00
C LEU A 28 2.76 4.64 -4.75
N CYS A 29 4.01 4.43 -4.39
CA CYS A 29 4.66 5.07 -3.25
C CYS A 29 5.88 5.88 -3.71
N SER A 30 6.40 6.74 -2.85
CA SER A 30 7.83 7.05 -2.80
C SER A 30 8.45 6.36 -1.60
N SER A 31 9.79 6.26 -1.58
CA SER A 31 10.55 5.86 -0.40
C SER A 31 10.03 4.58 0.29
N LEU A 32 9.86 3.48 -0.45
CA LEU A 32 9.34 2.21 0.12
C LEU A 32 10.22 1.65 1.25
N ALA A 33 11.49 2.03 1.31
CA ALA A 33 12.36 1.72 2.44
C ALA A 33 11.84 2.28 3.78
N LEU A 34 11.07 3.36 3.75
CA LEU A 34 10.48 4.03 4.92
C LEU A 34 9.01 3.63 5.16
N GLY A 35 8.57 2.53 4.54
CA GLY A 35 7.19 2.06 4.61
C GLY A 35 6.24 2.71 3.61
N GLY A 36 6.76 3.48 2.64
CA GLY A 36 5.97 4.18 1.62
C GLY A 36 5.54 5.58 2.08
N LEU A 37 5.80 6.56 1.23
CA LEU A 37 5.40 7.97 1.37
C LEU A 37 4.66 8.41 0.11
N THR A 38 4.09 9.63 0.11
CA THR A 38 3.42 10.17 -1.08
C THR A 38 4.37 10.23 -2.29
N PRO A 39 4.00 9.66 -3.46
CA PRO A 39 4.81 9.79 -4.67
C PRO A 39 4.77 11.21 -5.25
N SER A 40 5.75 11.60 -6.07
CA SER A 40 5.67 12.90 -6.74
C SER A 40 4.55 12.95 -7.78
N PHE A 41 3.95 14.12 -8.01
CA PHE A 41 2.91 14.30 -9.03
C PHE A 41 3.36 13.84 -10.44
N GLY A 42 4.64 14.08 -10.78
CA GLY A 42 5.21 13.62 -12.04
C GLY A 42 5.17 12.10 -12.18
N MET A 43 5.51 11.38 -11.10
CA MET A 43 5.45 9.92 -11.05
C MET A 43 4.00 9.41 -11.15
N MET A 44 3.07 10.01 -10.39
CA MET A 44 1.64 9.70 -10.48
C MET A 44 1.12 9.81 -11.91
N LYS A 45 1.39 10.95 -12.57
CA LYS A 45 0.92 11.22 -13.93
C LYS A 45 1.50 10.27 -14.97
N GLN A 46 2.76 9.84 -14.81
CA GLN A 46 3.35 8.85 -15.72
C GLN A 46 2.79 7.45 -15.45
N ALA A 47 2.63 7.06 -14.19
CA ALA A 47 2.04 5.76 -13.83
C ALA A 47 0.61 5.62 -14.38
N ALA A 48 -0.22 6.67 -14.25
CA ALA A 48 -1.57 6.71 -14.80
C ALA A 48 -1.62 6.50 -16.32
N LYS A 49 -0.62 7.01 -17.06
CA LYS A 49 -0.54 6.86 -18.52
C LYS A 49 -0.06 5.48 -18.96
N ILE A 50 0.85 4.89 -18.19
CA ILE A 50 1.53 3.63 -18.55
C ILE A 50 0.70 2.42 -18.11
N SER A 51 0.07 2.50 -16.94
CA SER A 51 -0.57 1.36 -16.30
C SER A 51 -1.81 0.91 -17.06
N SER A 52 -1.92 -0.41 -17.27
CA SER A 52 -3.12 -1.06 -17.79
C SER A 52 -4.07 -1.55 -16.68
N VAL A 53 -3.67 -1.40 -15.42
CA VAL A 53 -4.44 -1.79 -14.22
C VAL A 53 -4.64 -0.59 -13.30
N PRO A 54 -5.62 -0.62 -12.37
CA PRO A 54 -5.85 0.51 -11.48
C PRO A 54 -4.60 0.87 -10.66
N VAL A 55 -4.37 2.17 -10.49
CA VAL A 55 -3.25 2.73 -9.73
C VAL A 55 -3.78 3.59 -8.59
N TYR A 56 -3.30 3.28 -7.38
CA TYR A 56 -3.62 3.98 -6.16
C TYR A 56 -2.36 4.64 -5.64
N ALA A 57 -2.41 5.86 -5.13
CA ALA A 57 -1.23 6.51 -4.54
C ALA A 57 -1.31 6.51 -3.03
N MET A 58 -0.16 6.25 -2.39
CA MET A 58 0.03 6.54 -0.97
C MET A 58 -0.15 8.04 -0.72
N ILE A 59 -0.89 8.39 0.34
CA ILE A 59 -0.99 9.76 0.87
C ILE A 59 -0.46 9.70 2.30
N ARG A 60 0.84 9.93 2.43
CA ARG A 60 1.58 9.88 3.69
C ARG A 60 2.77 10.84 3.60
N PRO A 61 2.70 12.03 4.23
CA PRO A 61 3.66 13.11 3.99
C PRO A 61 5.05 12.83 4.58
N ARG A 62 5.14 12.00 5.61
CA ARG A 62 6.40 11.67 6.31
C ARG A 62 6.42 10.25 6.88
N GLN A 63 7.62 9.79 7.21
CA GLN A 63 7.82 8.51 7.91
C GLN A 63 7.44 8.63 9.40
N GLY A 64 7.41 7.48 10.09
CA GLY A 64 7.07 7.39 11.51
C GLY A 64 5.61 7.05 11.76
N ASP A 65 5.06 7.64 12.82
CA ASP A 65 3.65 7.51 13.20
C ASP A 65 2.67 8.06 12.15
N PHE A 66 1.38 7.96 12.47
CA PHE A 66 0.26 8.42 11.66
C PHE A 66 -0.53 9.54 12.35
N ILE A 67 0.12 10.25 13.27
CA ILE A 67 -0.47 11.37 14.03
C ILE A 67 -0.02 12.65 13.33
N PHE A 68 -0.89 13.22 12.52
CA PHE A 68 -0.56 14.35 11.66
C PHE A 68 -1.09 15.66 12.25
N ASP A 69 -0.29 16.72 12.14
CA ASP A 69 -0.76 18.05 12.52
C ASP A 69 -1.61 18.70 11.42
N TYR A 70 -2.05 19.93 11.66
CA TYR A 70 -2.89 20.64 10.71
C TYR A 70 -2.22 20.85 9.34
N ASP A 71 -0.94 21.18 9.30
CA ASP A 71 -0.22 21.46 8.06
C ASP A 71 0.06 20.16 7.28
N ASP A 72 0.32 19.06 7.99
CA ASP A 72 0.39 17.71 7.40
C ASP A 72 -0.95 17.36 6.71
N ILE A 73 -2.10 17.58 7.37
CA ILE A 73 -3.42 17.30 6.79
C ILE A 73 -3.71 18.18 5.56
N LEU A 74 -3.29 19.46 5.58
CA LEU A 74 -3.38 20.33 4.40
C LEU A 74 -2.55 19.80 3.23
N CYS A 75 -1.33 19.32 3.49
CA CYS A 75 -0.49 18.69 2.46
C CYS A 75 -1.19 17.44 1.88
N MET A 76 -1.76 16.60 2.74
CA MET A 76 -2.49 15.40 2.31
C MET A 76 -3.70 15.73 1.43
N LEU A 77 -4.42 16.83 1.71
CA LEU A 77 -5.53 17.28 0.87
C LEU A 77 -5.07 17.70 -0.54
N GLU A 78 -3.99 18.47 -0.63
CA GLU A 78 -3.38 18.85 -1.91
C GLU A 78 -2.88 17.62 -2.68
N ASP A 79 -2.29 16.65 -1.99
CA ASP A 79 -1.84 15.40 -2.60
C ASP A 79 -3.00 14.55 -3.14
N ILE A 80 -4.15 14.52 -2.45
CA ILE A 80 -5.37 13.87 -2.94
C ILE A 80 -5.87 14.56 -4.23
N GLU A 81 -5.84 15.90 -4.28
CA GLU A 81 -6.17 16.65 -5.50
C GLU A 81 -5.18 16.38 -6.64
N ALA A 82 -3.89 16.26 -6.31
CA ALA A 82 -2.84 15.89 -7.25
C ALA A 82 -3.08 14.48 -7.82
N CYS A 83 -3.52 13.52 -7.01
CA CYS A 83 -3.89 12.18 -7.46
C CYS A 83 -5.02 12.19 -8.48
N ALA A 84 -6.10 12.92 -8.20
CA ALA A 84 -7.22 13.08 -9.12
C ALA A 84 -6.78 13.74 -10.43
N ARG A 85 -5.98 14.82 -10.35
CA ARG A 85 -5.43 15.52 -11.52
C ARG A 85 -4.46 14.67 -12.34
N ALA A 86 -3.76 13.73 -11.70
CA ALA A 86 -2.87 12.79 -12.36
C ALA A 86 -3.63 11.69 -13.10
N GLY A 87 -4.90 11.47 -12.78
CA GLY A 87 -5.75 10.43 -13.37
C GLY A 87 -5.65 9.08 -12.65
N LEU A 88 -5.29 9.08 -11.37
CA LEU A 88 -5.26 7.86 -10.55
C LEU A 88 -6.66 7.40 -10.16
N ASN A 89 -6.78 6.13 -9.77
CA ASN A 89 -8.06 5.49 -9.43
C ASN A 89 -8.43 5.63 -7.95
N GLY A 90 -7.43 5.80 -7.09
CA GLY A 90 -7.67 5.92 -5.66
C GLY A 90 -6.45 6.36 -4.87
N VAL A 91 -6.64 6.42 -3.56
CA VAL A 91 -5.65 6.84 -2.58
C VAL A 91 -5.56 5.81 -1.45
N VAL A 92 -4.39 5.74 -0.82
CA VAL A 92 -4.09 4.86 0.31
C VAL A 92 -3.62 5.73 1.47
N LEU A 93 -4.36 5.73 2.58
CA LEU A 93 -4.11 6.65 3.71
C LEU A 93 -4.64 6.11 5.03
N GLY A 94 -4.29 6.77 6.14
CA GLY A 94 -4.87 6.52 7.45
C GLY A 94 -4.26 7.47 8.48
N VAL A 95 -5.10 8.05 9.33
CA VAL A 95 -4.69 9.03 10.34
C VAL A 95 -5.17 8.54 11.71
N LEU A 96 -4.28 8.61 12.70
CA LEU A 96 -4.49 8.11 14.04
C LEU A 96 -4.39 9.23 15.08
N THR A 97 -5.01 9.01 16.23
CA THR A 97 -4.85 9.83 17.43
C THR A 97 -3.70 9.28 18.30
N PRO A 98 -3.17 10.09 19.25
CA PRO A 98 -2.20 9.63 20.24
C PRO A 98 -2.69 8.46 21.11
N ASP A 99 -4.01 8.27 21.24
CA ASP A 99 -4.63 7.23 22.05
C ASP A 99 -4.70 5.87 21.32
N GLY A 100 -4.19 5.79 20.08
CA GLY A 100 -4.24 4.56 19.28
C GLY A 100 -5.62 4.27 18.73
N GLU A 101 -6.35 5.32 18.37
CA GLU A 101 -7.66 5.30 17.69
C GLU A 101 -7.55 5.97 16.31
N ILE A 102 -8.56 5.81 15.46
CA ILE A 102 -8.64 6.56 14.20
C ILE A 102 -8.97 8.02 14.51
N ASP A 103 -8.24 8.95 13.92
CA ASP A 103 -8.65 10.36 13.94
C ASP A 103 -9.81 10.56 12.97
N MET A 104 -11.03 10.37 13.47
CA MET A 104 -12.25 10.48 12.67
C MET A 104 -12.46 11.89 12.10
N SER A 105 -12.00 12.93 12.80
CA SER A 105 -12.14 14.31 12.31
C SER A 105 -11.27 14.53 11.07
N ALA A 106 -9.99 14.19 11.15
CA ALA A 106 -9.06 14.29 10.03
C ALA A 106 -9.46 13.34 8.87
N MET A 107 -9.81 12.10 9.19
CA MET A 107 -10.22 11.10 8.20
C MET A 107 -11.50 11.51 7.48
N GLN A 108 -12.49 12.13 8.14
CA GLN A 108 -13.70 12.59 7.48
C GLN A 108 -13.40 13.68 6.45
N ILE A 109 -12.48 14.60 6.76
CA ILE A 109 -12.07 15.67 5.84
C ILE A 109 -11.38 15.08 4.61
N LEU A 110 -10.42 14.18 4.80
CA LEU A 110 -9.66 13.54 3.73
C LEU A 110 -10.53 12.63 2.85
N SER A 111 -11.37 11.79 3.47
CA SER A 111 -12.26 10.88 2.75
C SER A 111 -13.30 11.64 1.93
N SER A 112 -13.93 12.67 2.50
CA SER A 112 -14.90 13.52 1.78
C SER A 112 -14.27 14.17 0.54
N LYS A 113 -13.02 14.65 0.65
CA LYS A 113 -12.28 15.19 -0.50
C LYS A 113 -12.02 14.13 -1.57
N ALA A 114 -11.53 12.95 -1.17
CA ALA A 114 -11.27 11.85 -2.10
C ALA A 114 -12.55 11.40 -2.83
N HIS A 115 -13.66 11.23 -2.11
CA HIS A 115 -14.96 10.87 -2.69
C HIS A 115 -15.51 11.95 -3.62
N GLN A 116 -15.38 13.23 -3.27
CA GLN A 116 -15.76 14.35 -4.14
C GLN A 116 -15.03 14.28 -5.49
N LEU A 117 -13.77 13.84 -5.47
CA LEU A 117 -12.93 13.66 -6.64
C LEU A 117 -13.07 12.29 -7.31
N LYS A 118 -13.99 11.44 -6.83
CA LYS A 118 -14.26 10.09 -7.32
C LYS A 118 -13.05 9.15 -7.20
N LEU A 119 -12.24 9.34 -6.17
CA LEU A 119 -11.15 8.45 -5.80
C LEU A 119 -11.64 7.41 -4.79
N ALA A 120 -11.31 6.15 -5.05
CA ALA A 120 -11.47 5.09 -4.07
C ALA A 120 -10.44 5.22 -2.94
N ILE A 121 -10.73 4.65 -1.78
CA ILE A 121 -9.89 4.78 -0.58
C ILE A 121 -9.55 3.40 -0.01
N THR A 122 -8.27 3.12 0.14
CA THR A 122 -7.77 2.02 0.98
C THR A 122 -7.24 2.60 2.30
N PHE A 123 -7.75 2.10 3.44
CA PHE A 123 -7.15 2.41 4.73
C PHE A 123 -5.90 1.53 4.93
N HIS A 124 -4.74 2.16 5.10
CA HIS A 124 -3.47 1.43 5.09
C HIS A 124 -3.14 0.79 6.45
N ARG A 125 -1.89 0.31 6.60
CA ARG A 125 -1.39 -0.40 7.79
C ARG A 125 -1.37 0.38 9.10
N ALA A 126 -1.82 1.64 9.14
CA ALA A 126 -2.10 2.32 10.41
C ALA A 126 -3.08 1.51 11.29
N ILE A 127 -3.97 0.72 10.70
CA ILE A 127 -4.88 -0.15 11.47
C ILE A 127 -4.09 -1.15 12.34
N ASP A 128 -2.88 -1.53 11.93
CA ASP A 128 -2.01 -2.47 12.66
C ASP A 128 -1.44 -1.87 13.96
N GLN A 129 -1.66 -0.57 14.22
CA GLN A 129 -1.23 0.13 15.43
C GLN A 129 -2.38 0.54 16.36
N LEU A 130 -3.62 0.16 16.02
CA LEU A 130 -4.80 0.51 16.81
C LEU A 130 -5.00 -0.41 18.02
N GLN A 131 -5.57 0.13 19.08
CA GLN A 131 -5.92 -0.65 20.28
C GLN A 131 -7.14 -1.56 20.05
N ASP A 132 -8.19 -1.04 19.43
CA ASP A 132 -9.42 -1.79 19.12
C ASP A 132 -9.71 -1.76 17.62
N TYR A 133 -9.21 -2.76 16.91
CA TYR A 133 -9.44 -2.90 15.47
C TYR A 133 -10.91 -3.17 15.10
N ARG A 134 -11.76 -3.64 16.03
CA ARG A 134 -13.16 -3.93 15.72
C ARG A 134 -13.96 -2.65 15.58
N VAL A 135 -13.76 -1.70 16.51
CA VAL A 135 -14.31 -0.34 16.41
C VAL A 135 -13.76 0.35 15.16
N ALA A 136 -12.45 0.24 14.93
CA ALA A 136 -11.79 0.82 13.77
C ALA A 136 -12.38 0.34 12.44
N LEU A 137 -12.70 -0.95 12.30
CA LEU A 137 -13.30 -1.48 11.08
C LEU A 137 -14.66 -0.84 10.77
N GLU A 138 -15.52 -0.67 11.77
CA GLU A 138 -16.82 -0.01 11.58
C GLU A 138 -16.65 1.47 11.19
N GLN A 139 -15.69 2.16 11.82
CA GLN A 139 -15.32 3.53 11.45
C GLN A 139 -14.79 3.64 10.02
N ILE A 140 -13.94 2.71 9.58
CA ILE A 140 -13.43 2.65 8.21
C ILE A 140 -14.55 2.41 7.19
N ILE A 141 -15.55 1.60 7.55
CA ILE A 141 -16.77 1.40 6.75
C ILE A 141 -17.58 2.70 6.67
N GLU A 142 -17.77 3.40 7.80
CA GLU A 142 -18.49 4.68 7.86
C GLU A 142 -17.81 5.75 7.00
N LEU A 143 -16.47 5.78 7.00
CA LEU A 143 -15.66 6.66 6.15
C LEU A 143 -15.73 6.31 4.65
N GLY A 144 -16.43 5.24 4.28
CA GLY A 144 -16.60 4.82 2.88
C GLY A 144 -15.31 4.36 2.22
N CYS A 145 -14.38 3.78 2.99
CA CYS A 145 -13.24 3.07 2.42
C CYS A 145 -13.72 1.78 1.74
N GLU A 146 -13.14 1.44 0.60
CA GLU A 146 -13.45 0.16 -0.08
C GLU A 146 -12.64 -1.01 0.49
N ARG A 147 -11.51 -0.71 1.14
CA ARG A 147 -10.54 -1.71 1.54
C ARG A 147 -9.69 -1.32 2.74
N VAL A 148 -9.23 -2.31 3.48
CA VAL A 148 -8.14 -2.21 4.47
C VAL A 148 -6.94 -3.04 4.05
N LEU A 149 -5.74 -2.45 4.12
CA LEU A 149 -4.46 -3.15 4.06
C LEU A 149 -3.94 -3.38 5.48
N THR A 150 -3.71 -4.64 5.85
CA THR A 150 -3.34 -5.02 7.22
C THR A 150 -2.46 -6.27 7.25
N SER A 151 -1.62 -6.39 8.28
CA SER A 151 -0.90 -7.62 8.63
C SER A 151 -1.60 -8.44 9.71
N GLY A 152 -2.83 -8.09 10.08
CA GLY A 152 -3.58 -8.70 11.17
C GLY A 152 -3.00 -8.37 12.55
N LEU A 153 -2.55 -7.14 12.74
CA LEU A 153 -1.90 -6.65 13.98
C LEU A 153 -0.62 -7.42 14.36
N ALA A 154 0.01 -8.08 13.38
CA ALA A 154 1.22 -8.87 13.58
C ALA A 154 2.40 -8.35 12.75
N SER A 155 3.60 -8.87 12.98
CA SER A 155 4.79 -8.47 12.23
C SER A 155 4.69 -8.75 10.72
N ASN A 156 3.90 -9.76 10.34
CA ASN A 156 3.58 -10.14 8.97
C ASN A 156 2.22 -10.83 8.89
N ALA A 157 1.59 -10.82 7.70
CA ALA A 157 0.27 -11.40 7.47
C ALA A 157 0.18 -12.90 7.78
N GLY A 158 1.27 -13.66 7.63
CA GLY A 158 1.30 -15.07 7.98
C GLY A 158 1.04 -15.32 9.47
N GLN A 159 1.60 -14.47 10.33
CA GLN A 159 1.37 -14.50 11.77
C GLN A 159 0.00 -13.94 12.17
N GLY A 160 -0.49 -12.92 11.47
CA GLY A 160 -1.77 -12.27 11.78
C GLY A 160 -3.00 -12.90 11.10
N LYS A 161 -2.85 -14.04 10.42
CA LYS A 161 -3.92 -14.68 9.61
C LYS A 161 -5.22 -14.97 10.37
N ASP A 162 -5.17 -15.20 11.69
CA ASP A 162 -6.37 -15.40 12.51
C ASP A 162 -7.14 -14.10 12.72
N ILE A 163 -6.43 -12.99 12.95
CA ILE A 163 -7.05 -11.66 13.03
C ILE A 163 -7.58 -11.25 11.65
N LEU A 164 -6.83 -11.51 10.57
CA LEU A 164 -7.31 -11.27 9.21
C LEU A 164 -8.64 -12.00 8.93
N LYS A 165 -8.76 -13.25 9.39
CA LYS A 165 -10.00 -14.03 9.27
C LYS A 165 -11.16 -13.40 10.05
N ASP A 166 -10.89 -12.91 11.26
CA ASP A 166 -11.88 -12.21 12.08
C ASP A 166 -12.33 -10.91 11.40
N MET A 167 -11.39 -10.11 10.89
CA MET A 167 -11.68 -8.89 10.13
C MET A 167 -12.56 -9.18 8.91
N VAL A 168 -12.25 -10.22 8.11
CA VAL A 168 -13.10 -10.64 6.98
C VAL A 168 -14.52 -10.98 7.43
N SER A 169 -14.66 -11.68 8.57
CA SER A 169 -15.96 -12.03 9.13
C SER A 169 -16.75 -10.80 9.60
N LEU A 170 -16.09 -9.84 10.24
CA LEU A 170 -16.70 -8.60 10.75
C LEU A 170 -17.10 -7.65 9.61
N SER A 171 -16.31 -7.58 8.54
CA SER A 171 -16.62 -6.74 7.37
C SER A 171 -17.93 -7.14 6.70
N GLN A 172 -18.33 -8.42 6.74
CA GLN A 172 -19.59 -8.92 6.15
C GLN A 172 -19.79 -8.49 4.67
N GLY A 173 -18.69 -8.35 3.91
CA GLY A 173 -18.71 -7.90 2.52
C GLY A 173 -18.91 -6.39 2.30
N ARG A 174 -19.00 -5.59 3.37
CA ARG A 174 -19.08 -4.11 3.30
C ARG A 174 -17.74 -3.45 2.99
N LEU A 175 -16.65 -4.16 3.28
CA LEU A 175 -15.27 -3.70 3.19
C LEU A 175 -14.37 -4.88 2.79
N ASP A 176 -13.46 -4.66 1.84
CA ASP A 176 -12.49 -5.67 1.45
C ASP A 176 -11.30 -5.69 2.43
N ILE A 177 -10.83 -6.87 2.79
CA ILE A 177 -9.64 -7.05 3.64
C ILE A 177 -8.53 -7.60 2.77
N MET A 178 -7.45 -6.83 2.66
CA MET A 178 -6.26 -7.18 1.90
C MET A 178 -5.11 -7.48 2.83
N ALA A 179 -4.63 -8.72 2.77
CA ALA A 179 -3.51 -9.14 3.60
C ALA A 179 -2.19 -8.62 3.00
N GLY A 180 -1.39 -7.96 3.83
CA GLY A 180 -0.08 -7.42 3.45
C GLY A 180 0.98 -7.56 4.54
N ALA A 181 2.21 -7.13 4.22
CA ALA A 181 3.43 -7.36 4.97
C ALA A 181 3.93 -8.81 4.95
N GLY A 182 5.03 -9.04 4.25
CA GLY A 182 5.72 -10.34 4.20
C GLY A 182 5.04 -11.40 3.34
N VAL A 183 4.08 -11.04 2.48
CA VAL A 183 3.43 -11.97 1.56
C VAL A 183 4.41 -12.39 0.45
N THR A 184 4.55 -13.70 0.25
CA THR A 184 5.42 -14.33 -0.76
C THR A 184 4.71 -15.52 -1.41
N ALA A 185 5.32 -16.13 -2.41
CA ALA A 185 4.81 -17.36 -3.02
C ALA A 185 4.69 -18.54 -2.03
N ASP A 186 5.51 -18.54 -0.97
CA ASP A 186 5.55 -19.64 0.01
C ASP A 186 4.36 -19.59 0.98
N ASN A 187 3.89 -18.40 1.36
CA ASN A 187 2.84 -18.22 2.36
C ASN A 187 1.51 -17.70 1.79
N GLY A 188 1.50 -17.14 0.57
CA GLY A 188 0.33 -16.44 0.03
C GLY A 188 -0.91 -17.33 -0.09
N LEU A 189 -0.75 -18.58 -0.54
CA LEU A 189 -1.86 -19.53 -0.66
C LEU A 189 -2.47 -19.89 0.69
N GLU A 190 -1.62 -20.07 1.71
CA GLU A 190 -2.06 -20.39 3.07
C GLU A 190 -2.82 -19.21 3.68
N ILE A 191 -2.27 -18.00 3.60
CA ILE A 191 -2.91 -16.76 4.07
C ILE A 191 -4.28 -16.61 3.41
N LEU A 192 -4.34 -16.73 2.07
CA LEU A 192 -5.58 -16.61 1.31
C LEU A 192 -6.63 -17.62 1.77
N LYS A 193 -6.28 -18.92 1.83
CA LYS A 193 -7.23 -19.99 2.19
C LYS A 193 -7.68 -19.91 3.65
N HIS A 194 -6.77 -19.57 4.57
CA HIS A 194 -7.06 -19.50 6.00
C HIS A 194 -7.86 -18.26 6.39
N ALA A 195 -7.38 -17.08 5.98
CA ALA A 195 -7.99 -15.81 6.31
C ALA A 195 -9.22 -15.50 5.46
N LYS A 196 -9.38 -16.17 4.31
CA LYS A 196 -10.46 -15.94 3.33
C LYS A 196 -10.49 -14.50 2.80
N VAL A 197 -9.32 -13.84 2.76
CA VAL A 197 -9.14 -12.55 2.08
C VAL A 197 -9.29 -12.72 0.57
N GLN A 198 -9.63 -11.65 -0.14
CA GLN A 198 -9.81 -11.68 -1.60
C GLN A 198 -8.64 -11.04 -2.36
N ALA A 199 -7.82 -10.27 -1.64
CA ALA A 199 -6.67 -9.57 -2.17
C ALA A 199 -5.41 -9.82 -1.32
N LEU A 200 -4.27 -9.89 -2.00
CA LEU A 200 -2.95 -9.95 -1.39
C LEU A 200 -2.13 -8.74 -1.84
N HIS A 201 -1.38 -8.17 -0.91
CA HIS A 201 -0.49 -7.04 -1.13
C HIS A 201 0.96 -7.45 -0.90
N LEU A 202 1.84 -7.18 -1.86
CA LEU A 202 3.28 -7.45 -1.75
C LEU A 202 4.14 -6.39 -2.43
N SER A 203 5.41 -6.36 -2.06
CA SER A 203 6.40 -5.50 -2.71
C SER A 203 7.27 -6.23 -3.74
N ALA A 204 7.31 -7.57 -3.69
CA ALA A 204 8.16 -8.43 -4.52
C ALA A 204 9.61 -7.90 -4.67
N LYS A 205 10.17 -7.37 -3.57
CA LYS A 205 11.42 -6.61 -3.53
C LYS A 205 12.59 -7.39 -4.13
N SER A 206 13.39 -6.70 -4.92
CA SER A 206 14.66 -7.14 -5.49
C SER A 206 15.56 -5.93 -5.68
N THR A 207 16.77 -6.15 -6.19
CA THR A 207 17.69 -5.09 -6.59
C THR A 207 18.28 -5.43 -7.95
N ARG A 208 18.71 -4.40 -8.68
CA ARG A 208 19.63 -4.54 -9.82
C ARG A 208 20.87 -3.67 -9.62
N PRO A 209 22.01 -4.02 -10.23
CA PRO A 209 23.17 -3.15 -10.17
C PRO A 209 22.93 -1.83 -10.93
N SER A 210 23.67 -0.80 -10.53
CA SER A 210 23.83 0.43 -11.31
C SER A 210 24.45 0.14 -12.68
N LEU A 211 24.12 0.98 -13.65
CA LEU A 211 24.71 0.94 -14.98
C LEU A 211 26.04 1.72 -15.07
N MET A 212 26.45 2.37 -13.97
CA MET A 212 27.72 3.07 -13.92
C MET A 212 28.88 2.08 -14.08
N THR A 213 29.81 2.39 -14.98
CA THR A 213 31.01 1.57 -15.24
C THR A 213 32.16 1.90 -14.28
N GLN A 214 32.08 3.01 -13.56
CA GLN A 214 33.06 3.44 -12.56
C GLN A 214 32.33 3.88 -11.30
N ALA A 215 32.82 3.44 -10.14
CA ALA A 215 32.28 3.81 -8.83
C ALA A 215 33.11 4.93 -8.19
N SER A 216 32.42 5.91 -7.62
CA SER A 216 32.95 6.89 -6.67
C SER A 216 32.90 6.35 -5.25
N GLN A 217 33.78 6.87 -4.38
CA GLN A 217 33.78 6.60 -2.93
C GLN A 217 32.81 7.51 -2.15
N ALA A 218 32.24 8.54 -2.78
CA ALA A 218 31.27 9.40 -2.13
C ALA A 218 29.96 8.64 -1.84
N GLN A 219 29.31 9.01 -0.73
CA GLN A 219 28.06 8.42 -0.28
C GLN A 219 27.00 9.50 -0.08
N MET A 220 25.78 9.26 -0.54
CA MET A 220 24.70 10.27 -0.52
C MET A 220 23.88 10.26 0.76
N GLY A 221 23.57 9.07 1.28
CA GLY A 221 22.65 8.87 2.39
C GLY A 221 23.32 8.29 3.64
N HIS A 222 22.59 7.42 4.32
CA HIS A 222 23.09 6.70 5.48
C HIS A 222 24.14 5.64 5.08
N GLU A 223 25.09 5.33 5.96
CA GLU A 223 26.27 4.52 5.67
C GLU A 223 25.94 3.09 5.16
N ASP A 224 24.79 2.57 5.53
CA ASP A 224 24.24 1.25 5.24
C ASP A 224 23.41 1.17 3.94
N VAL A 225 23.27 2.29 3.20
CA VAL A 225 22.63 2.32 1.88
C VAL A 225 23.68 2.23 0.79
N ASN A 226 23.53 1.22 -0.09
CA ASN A 226 24.40 1.05 -1.25
C ASN A 226 23.85 1.82 -2.46
N ASP A 227 24.49 2.94 -2.80
CA ASP A 227 24.11 3.82 -3.91
C ASP A 227 24.17 3.14 -5.30
N TYR A 228 24.82 1.97 -5.43
CA TYR A 228 24.95 1.21 -6.67
C TYR A 228 24.00 0.01 -6.76
N LEU A 229 23.15 -0.22 -5.76
CA LEU A 229 22.07 -1.20 -5.80
C LEU A 229 20.74 -0.49 -5.90
N ILE A 230 20.08 -0.61 -7.06
CA ILE A 230 18.81 0.04 -7.33
C ILE A 230 17.67 -0.88 -6.90
N PRO A 231 16.84 -0.49 -5.91
CA PRO A 231 15.66 -1.26 -5.52
C PRO A 231 14.66 -1.33 -6.66
N VAL A 232 14.23 -2.55 -7.01
CA VAL A 232 13.26 -2.81 -8.06
C VAL A 232 12.32 -3.94 -7.67
N THR A 233 11.12 -3.92 -8.22
CA THR A 233 10.16 -5.03 -8.11
C THR A 233 10.59 -6.18 -9.02
N SER A 234 10.52 -7.43 -8.53
CA SER A 234 10.76 -8.63 -9.33
C SER A 234 9.48 -9.17 -9.94
N SER A 235 9.40 -9.16 -11.28
CA SER A 235 8.30 -9.78 -12.03
C SER A 235 8.23 -11.29 -11.78
N GLN A 236 9.37 -11.94 -11.59
CA GLN A 236 9.46 -13.38 -11.33
C GLN A 236 8.80 -13.77 -10.00
N LYS A 237 9.06 -13.01 -8.92
CA LYS A 237 8.44 -13.26 -7.61
C LYS A 237 6.90 -13.12 -7.66
N ILE A 238 6.39 -12.20 -8.47
CA ILE A 238 4.94 -12.01 -8.65
C ILE A 238 4.35 -13.20 -9.43
N LYS A 239 5.03 -13.68 -10.48
CA LYS A 239 4.62 -14.87 -11.24
C LYS A 239 4.62 -16.13 -10.38
N GLU A 240 5.62 -16.28 -9.51
CA GLU A 240 5.69 -17.39 -8.56
C GLU A 240 4.51 -17.36 -7.59
N LEU A 241 4.17 -16.19 -7.03
CA LEU A 241 2.98 -16.04 -6.21
C LEU A 241 1.72 -16.40 -7.01
N ARG A 242 1.52 -15.83 -8.21
CA ARG A 242 0.37 -16.16 -9.06
C ARG A 242 0.23 -17.66 -9.28
N THR A 243 1.33 -18.31 -9.67
CA THR A 243 1.38 -19.77 -9.90
C THR A 243 1.06 -20.55 -8.63
N ALA A 244 1.48 -20.07 -7.46
CA ALA A 244 1.14 -20.69 -6.18
C ALA A 244 -0.35 -20.54 -5.83
N LEU A 245 -0.98 -19.42 -6.21
CA LEU A 245 -2.41 -19.16 -5.96
C LEU A 245 -3.34 -19.99 -6.86
N ASP A 246 -2.88 -20.39 -8.04
CA ASP A 246 -3.64 -21.21 -8.98
C ASP A 246 -3.70 -22.71 -8.62
N LYS A 247 -3.10 -23.11 -7.48
CA LYS A 247 -3.07 -24.50 -6.95
C LYS A 247 -4.20 -24.79 -5.94
#